data_AF-A0A4S8KMI7-F1
#
_entry.id   AF-A0A4S8KMI7-F1
#
_cell.length_a   1.000
_cell.length_b   1.000
_cell.length_c   1.000
_cell.angle_alpha   90.00
_cell.angle_beta   90.00
_cell.angle_gamma   90.00
#
_symmetry.space_group_name_H-M   'P 1'
#
loop_
_entity.id
_entity.type
_entity.pdbx_description
1 polymer ?
#
loop_
_entity_poly.entity_id
_entity_poly.type
_entity_poly.pdbx_seq_one_letter_code
_entity_poly.pdbx_strand_id
1 'polypeptide(L)'
;MVHLEDRSSKKRKIAQDVAEISRPKRQLKPKFRDENRKPQGRKKTKESRQARYVNWQTPFLWQQIDLAAREVGYSATAIVKRLRGRDADSFSTLRESTVRGWIDKSGTSRCWSSATLARVKQKHDNGHSKEGRRGVLFGHPDVVDNITARLQALRDARAPISVITVRAVMLATIVDLAPEILEHTFK
;
A
#
# COMPACT_ATOMS: atom_id res chain seq x y z
N MET A 1 12.68 -11.92 45.36
CA MET A 1 12.81 -12.39 43.97
C MET A 1 12.40 -11.24 43.05
N VAL A 2 13.35 -10.45 42.54
CA VAL A 2 13.04 -9.28 41.70
C VAL A 2 12.65 -9.79 40.32
N HIS A 3 11.38 -9.66 39.94
CA HIS A 3 10.90 -9.95 38.59
C HIS A 3 11.58 -8.98 37.62
N LEU A 4 12.66 -9.43 36.96
CA LEU A 4 13.28 -8.72 35.84
C LEU A 4 12.32 -8.85 34.65
N GLU A 5 11.36 -7.93 34.52
CA GLU A 5 10.58 -7.82 33.29
C GLU A 5 11.53 -7.49 32.13
N ASP A 6 11.53 -8.36 31.13
CA ASP A 6 12.37 -8.22 29.95
C ASP A 6 11.99 -6.94 29.17
N ARG A 7 12.81 -5.89 29.32
CA ARG A 7 12.67 -4.60 28.61
C ARG A 7 12.62 -4.76 27.08
N SER A 8 13.12 -5.88 26.55
CA SER A 8 13.01 -6.24 25.13
C SER A 8 11.56 -6.47 24.70
N SER A 9 10.76 -7.11 25.54
CA SER A 9 9.34 -7.41 25.26
C SER A 9 8.50 -6.14 25.18
N LYS A 10 8.75 -5.17 26.08
CA LYS A 10 8.04 -3.90 26.15
C LYS A 10 8.28 -3.02 24.92
N LYS A 11 9.54 -2.93 24.46
CA LYS A 11 9.92 -2.22 23.23
C LYS A 11 9.25 -2.79 21.98
N ARG A 12 9.11 -4.12 21.89
CA ARG A 12 8.42 -4.76 20.77
C ARG A 12 6.93 -4.42 20.74
N LYS A 13 6.26 -4.37 21.89
CA LYS A 13 4.84 -3.99 22.00
C LYS A 13 4.62 -2.53 21.58
N ILE A 14 5.47 -1.61 22.04
CA ILE A 14 5.40 -0.19 21.67
C ILE A 14 5.61 0.00 20.16
N ALA A 15 6.61 -0.67 19.58
CA ALA A 15 6.84 -0.60 18.14
C ALA A 15 5.67 -1.14 17.32
N GLN A 16 4.97 -2.17 17.82
CA GLN A 16 3.74 -2.68 17.21
C GLN A 16 2.60 -1.67 17.31
N ASP A 17 2.47 -0.98 18.44
CA ASP A 17 1.46 0.05 18.65
C ASP A 17 1.68 1.25 17.73
N VAL A 18 2.92 1.75 17.64
CA VAL A 18 3.32 2.80 16.68
C VAL A 18 3.06 2.34 15.24
N ALA A 19 3.27 1.05 14.94
CA ALA A 19 2.97 0.50 13.62
C ALA A 19 1.47 0.53 13.30
N GLU A 20 0.59 0.26 14.26
CA GLU A 20 -0.87 0.37 14.08
C GLU A 20 -1.32 1.83 13.97
N ILE A 21 -0.84 2.71 14.85
CA ILE A 21 -1.16 4.15 14.85
C ILE A 21 -0.72 4.78 13.53
N SER A 22 0.40 4.33 12.98
CA SER A 22 0.89 4.79 11.67
C SER A 22 0.00 4.39 10.48
N ARG A 23 -1.06 3.61 10.69
CA ARG A 23 -1.93 3.08 9.62
C ARG A 23 -3.42 3.27 9.96
N PRO A 24 -3.91 4.50 10.16
CA PRO A 24 -5.27 4.76 10.66
C PRO A 24 -6.37 4.16 9.76
N LYS A 25 -6.17 4.14 8.43
CA LYS A 25 -7.10 3.52 7.47
C LYS A 25 -7.34 2.03 7.74
N ARG A 26 -6.41 1.33 8.40
CA ARG A 26 -6.51 -0.10 8.69
C ARG A 26 -7.59 -0.42 9.72
N GLN A 27 -7.79 0.46 10.69
CA GLN A 27 -8.84 0.33 11.70
C GLN A 27 -10.21 0.75 11.14
N LEU A 28 -10.22 1.66 10.17
CA LEU A 28 -11.45 2.19 9.56
C LEU A 28 -12.04 1.27 8.48
N LYS A 29 -11.20 0.67 7.63
CA LYS A 29 -11.66 -0.20 6.51
C LYS A 29 -12.55 -1.38 6.95
N PRO A 30 -12.30 -2.07 8.07
CA PRO A 30 -13.18 -3.13 8.55
C PRO A 30 -14.58 -2.61 8.87
N LYS A 31 -14.69 -1.48 9.58
CA LYS A 31 -15.99 -0.87 9.95
C LYS A 31 -16.85 -0.61 8.72
N PHE A 32 -16.30 0.11 7.74
CA PHE A 32 -17.00 0.39 6.49
C PHE A 32 -17.34 -0.88 5.69
N ARG A 33 -16.50 -1.91 5.76
CA ARG A 33 -16.71 -3.16 5.03
C ARG A 33 -17.80 -4.02 5.65
N ASP A 34 -17.90 -4.02 6.97
CA ASP A 34 -18.94 -4.75 7.71
C ASP A 34 -20.29 -4.04 7.56
N GLU A 35 -20.33 -2.70 7.60
CA GLU A 35 -21.52 -1.89 7.32
C GLU A 35 -22.06 -2.11 5.89
N ASN A 36 -21.17 -2.22 4.90
CA ASN A 36 -21.54 -2.39 3.49
C ASN A 36 -21.56 -3.85 3.02
N ARG A 37 -21.64 -4.81 3.95
CA ARG A 37 -21.53 -6.24 3.63
C ARG A 37 -22.79 -6.77 2.95
N LYS A 38 -22.70 -7.04 1.64
CA LYS A 38 -23.75 -7.76 0.92
C LYS A 38 -23.84 -9.22 1.39
N PRO A 39 -25.04 -9.83 1.43
CA PRO A 39 -25.22 -11.23 1.85
C PRO A 39 -24.53 -12.21 0.89
N GLN A 40 -24.33 -11.79 -0.36
CA GLN A 40 -23.65 -12.54 -1.41
C GLN A 40 -22.18 -12.15 -1.43
N GLY A 41 -21.28 -13.09 -1.11
CA GLY A 41 -19.84 -12.84 -1.15
C GLY A 41 -19.01 -13.87 -0.37
N ARG A 42 -17.72 -13.94 -0.70
CA ARG A 42 -16.78 -14.85 -0.04
C ARG A 42 -16.64 -14.49 1.44
N LYS A 43 -16.93 -15.45 2.33
CA LYS A 43 -16.75 -15.27 3.78
C LYS A 43 -15.28 -15.04 4.14
N LYS A 44 -15.03 -14.17 5.12
CA LYS A 44 -13.69 -13.93 5.65
C LYS A 44 -13.30 -15.10 6.55
N THR A 45 -12.31 -15.86 6.14
CA THR A 45 -11.82 -17.03 6.90
C THR A 45 -10.65 -16.70 7.82
N LYS A 46 -9.99 -15.55 7.61
CA LYS A 46 -8.77 -15.16 8.34
C LYS A 46 -8.96 -13.81 9.02
N GLU A 47 -8.59 -13.74 10.28
CA GLU A 47 -8.56 -12.51 11.06
C GLU A 47 -7.46 -11.55 10.58
N SER A 48 -7.66 -10.26 10.89
CA SER A 48 -6.65 -9.24 10.64
C SER A 48 -5.50 -9.40 11.64
N ARG A 49 -4.32 -9.75 11.15
CA ARG A 49 -3.09 -9.79 11.96
C ARG A 49 -2.69 -8.37 12.39
N GLN A 50 -1.88 -8.21 13.44
CA GLN A 50 -1.34 -6.90 13.81
C GLN A 50 -0.30 -6.38 12.79
N ALA A 51 -0.07 -5.06 12.80
CA ALA A 51 0.84 -4.38 11.89
C ALA A 51 2.27 -4.65 12.34
N ARG A 52 3.10 -5.15 11.43
CA ARG A 52 4.50 -5.43 11.72
C ARG A 52 5.43 -4.25 11.43
N TYR A 53 5.07 -3.42 10.46
CA TYR A 53 5.96 -2.38 9.92
C TYR A 53 5.37 -0.98 10.13
N VAL A 54 6.16 -0.10 10.73
CA VAL A 54 5.82 1.30 10.92
C VAL A 54 5.89 2.04 9.58
N ASN A 55 4.85 2.82 9.28
CA ASN A 55 4.92 3.80 8.21
C ASN A 55 5.53 5.10 8.73
N TRP A 56 6.85 5.25 8.55
CA TRP A 56 7.60 6.43 9.03
C TRP A 56 7.26 7.74 8.30
N GLN A 57 6.57 7.66 7.15
CA GLN A 57 6.15 8.82 6.36
C GLN A 57 4.75 9.32 6.78
N THR A 58 4.25 8.87 7.93
CA THR A 58 3.04 9.42 8.56
C THR A 58 3.22 10.84 9.02
N PRO A 59 2.19 11.70 8.99
CA PRO A 59 2.40 13.14 9.15
C PRO A 59 3.00 13.43 10.52
N PHE A 60 2.56 12.69 11.56
CA PHE A 60 3.09 12.83 12.91
C PHE A 60 4.56 12.39 13.04
N LEU A 61 4.96 11.23 12.50
CA LEU A 61 6.36 10.77 12.56
C LEU A 61 7.25 11.58 11.62
N TRP A 62 6.77 11.87 10.42
CA TRP A 62 7.51 12.58 9.39
C TRP A 62 7.83 14.02 9.81
N GLN A 63 6.90 14.74 10.45
CA GLN A 63 7.18 16.07 10.97
C GLN A 63 8.33 16.05 11.98
N GLN A 64 8.37 15.06 12.87
CA GLN A 64 9.46 14.92 13.84
C GLN A 64 10.80 14.58 13.13
N ILE A 65 10.75 13.71 12.12
CA ILE A 65 11.92 13.36 11.29
C ILE A 65 12.44 14.58 10.53
N ASP A 66 11.56 15.37 9.92
CA ASP A 66 11.92 16.57 9.16
C ASP A 66 12.53 17.64 10.06
N LEU A 67 11.93 17.91 11.22
CA LEU A 67 12.49 18.82 12.23
C LEU A 67 13.87 18.34 12.70
N ALA A 68 14.04 17.05 12.99
CA ALA A 68 15.33 16.51 13.38
C ALA A 68 16.38 16.65 12.27
N ALA A 69 16.01 16.47 11.00
CA ALA A 69 16.91 16.63 9.86
C ALA A 69 17.36 18.07 9.66
N ARG A 70 16.47 19.05 9.85
CA ARG A 70 16.79 20.48 9.81
C ARG A 70 17.75 20.89 10.93
N GLU A 71 17.61 20.30 12.11
CA GLU A 71 18.50 20.59 13.25
C GLU A 71 19.93 20.05 13.07
N VAL A 72 20.08 18.87 12.45
CA VAL A 72 21.37 18.14 12.42
C VAL A 72 22.02 18.08 11.03
N GLY A 73 21.45 18.76 10.02
CA GLY A 73 22.04 18.88 8.69
C GLY A 73 21.96 17.62 7.82
N TYR A 74 20.81 16.95 7.78
CA TYR A 74 20.54 15.80 6.91
C TYR A 74 21.55 14.65 6.99
N SER A 75 22.14 14.42 8.17
CA SER A 75 22.97 13.24 8.46
C SER A 75 22.12 12.11 9.05
N ALA A 76 22.04 10.97 8.36
CA ALA A 76 21.17 9.86 8.76
C ALA A 76 21.47 9.35 10.19
N THR A 77 22.75 9.22 10.55
CA THR A 77 23.18 8.83 11.91
C THR A 77 22.71 9.85 12.94
N ALA A 78 22.95 11.14 12.68
CA ALA A 78 22.61 12.22 13.60
C ALA A 78 21.09 12.35 13.76
N ILE A 79 20.32 12.20 12.68
CA ILE A 79 18.86 12.20 12.70
C ILE A 79 18.34 11.09 13.61
N VAL A 80 18.77 9.85 13.39
CA VAL A 80 18.29 8.71 14.19
C VAL A 80 18.70 8.86 15.66
N LYS A 81 19.93 9.33 15.92
CA LYS A 81 20.40 9.60 17.29
C LYS A 81 19.55 10.68 17.96
N ARG A 82 19.23 11.77 17.26
CA ARG A 82 18.41 12.87 17.76
C ARG A 82 16.98 12.41 18.05
N LEU A 83 16.38 11.66 17.13
CA LEU A 83 15.02 11.13 17.28
C LEU A 83 14.91 10.17 18.46
N ARG A 84 15.83 9.24 18.60
CA ARG A 84 15.86 8.32 19.75
C ARG A 84 16.18 9.02 21.07
N GLY A 85 16.92 10.12 21.04
CA GLY A 85 17.14 10.96 22.22
C GLY A 85 15.89 11.70 22.68
N ARG A 86 14.99 12.07 21.75
CA ARG A 86 13.71 12.73 22.05
C ARG A 86 12.62 11.75 22.45
N ASP A 87 12.48 10.69 21.68
CA ASP A 87 11.48 9.64 21.86
C ASP A 87 12.08 8.29 21.46
N ALA A 88 12.72 7.65 22.45
CA ALA A 88 13.34 6.35 22.25
C ALA A 88 12.30 5.27 21.91
N ASP A 89 11.06 5.43 22.37
CA ASP A 89 10.02 4.44 22.28
C ASP A 89 9.47 4.36 20.86
N SER A 90 9.09 5.50 20.28
CA SER A 90 8.58 5.59 18.90
C SER A 90 9.66 5.28 17.85
N PHE A 91 10.91 5.70 18.08
CA PHE A 91 12.00 5.57 17.09
C PHE A 91 13.00 4.46 17.39
N SER A 92 12.72 3.58 18.36
CA SER A 92 13.57 2.44 18.73
C SER A 92 13.92 1.55 17.53
N THR A 93 12.96 1.34 16.63
CA THR A 93 13.09 0.45 15.47
C THR A 93 13.49 1.15 14.17
N LEU A 94 13.51 2.48 14.16
CA LEU A 94 13.96 3.24 12.99
C LEU A 94 15.45 3.00 12.77
N ARG A 95 15.82 2.50 11.60
CA ARG A 95 17.21 2.22 11.23
C ARG A 95 17.81 3.37 10.44
N GLU A 96 19.10 3.59 10.62
CA GLU A 96 19.86 4.59 9.87
C GLU A 96 19.81 4.33 8.36
N SER A 97 19.93 3.06 7.94
CA SER A 97 19.84 2.69 6.52
C SER A 97 18.52 3.11 5.88
N THR A 98 17.42 3.10 6.64
CA THR A 98 16.11 3.56 6.18
C THR A 98 16.13 5.07 5.92
N VAL A 99 16.63 5.86 6.87
CA VAL A 99 16.76 7.33 6.71
C VAL A 99 17.73 7.69 5.59
N ARG A 100 18.84 6.96 5.48
CA ARG A 100 19.83 7.14 4.41
C ARG A 100 19.22 6.96 3.01
N GLY A 101 18.25 6.07 2.86
CA GLY A 101 17.54 5.87 1.59
C GLY A 101 16.57 7.01 1.24
N TRP A 102 16.27 7.91 2.18
CA TRP A 102 15.39 9.06 1.96
C TRP A 102 16.14 10.35 1.62
N ILE A 103 17.44 10.39 1.92
CA ILE A 103 18.29 11.56 1.69
C ILE A 103 18.86 11.49 0.28
N ASP A 104 18.76 12.59 -0.44
CA ASP A 104 19.46 12.78 -1.70
C ASP A 104 20.92 13.13 -1.45
N LYS A 105 21.81 12.48 -2.21
CA LYS A 105 23.27 12.66 -2.15
C LYS A 105 23.83 13.25 -3.43
N SER A 106 23.00 13.47 -4.44
CA SER A 106 23.43 13.89 -5.78
C SER A 106 23.82 15.37 -5.87
N GLY A 107 23.41 16.19 -4.91
CA GLY A 107 23.66 17.64 -4.91
C GLY A 107 24.66 18.15 -3.87
N THR A 108 25.04 19.42 -4.02
CA THR A 108 25.92 20.17 -3.08
C THR A 108 25.33 20.30 -1.68
N SER A 109 24.00 20.35 -1.56
CA SER A 109 23.29 20.32 -0.29
C SER A 109 22.53 19.02 -0.12
N ARG A 110 22.65 18.41 1.06
CA ARG A 110 21.85 17.22 1.41
C ARG A 110 20.44 17.67 1.72
N CYS A 111 19.46 17.07 1.05
CA CYS A 111 18.05 17.32 1.25
C CYS A 111 17.27 15.99 1.16
N TRP A 112 15.96 16.02 1.42
CA TRP A 112 15.12 14.86 1.14
C TRP A 112 15.01 14.62 -0.36
N SER A 113 15.07 13.35 -0.77
CA SER A 113 14.90 12.99 -2.17
C SER A 113 13.51 13.37 -2.68
N SER A 114 13.43 13.75 -3.96
CA SER A 114 12.17 14.07 -4.63
C SER A 114 11.14 12.93 -4.50
N ALA A 115 11.60 11.68 -4.61
CA ALA A 115 10.79 10.49 -4.39
C ALA A 115 10.22 10.41 -2.96
N THR A 116 11.01 10.78 -1.95
CA THR A 116 10.55 10.82 -0.55
C THR A 116 9.49 11.89 -0.36
N LEU A 117 9.75 13.11 -0.85
CA LEU A 117 8.80 14.21 -0.76
C LEU A 117 7.49 13.90 -1.51
N ALA A 118 7.57 13.24 -2.66
CA ALA A 118 6.39 12.77 -3.41
C ALA A 118 5.56 11.78 -2.60
N ARG A 119 6.19 10.81 -1.92
CA ARG A 119 5.48 9.83 -1.06
C ARG A 119 4.82 10.48 0.15
N VAL A 120 5.50 11.44 0.78
CA VAL A 120 4.93 12.21 1.89
C VAL A 120 3.72 13.02 1.41
N LYS A 121 3.82 13.64 0.22
CA LYS A 121 2.74 14.43 -0.40
C LYS A 121 1.56 13.57 -0.84
N GLN A 122 1.79 12.33 -1.29
CA GLN A 122 0.75 11.37 -1.70
C GLN A 122 -0.16 10.85 -0.56
N LYS A 123 -0.13 11.48 0.64
CA LYS A 123 -1.09 11.28 1.75
C LYS A 123 -1.55 9.84 1.98
N HIS A 124 -0.77 9.01 2.68
CA HIS A 124 -1.23 7.73 3.28
C HIS A 124 -2.05 6.81 2.37
N ASP A 125 -1.96 7.00 1.07
CA ASP A 125 -2.31 6.00 0.10
C ASP A 125 -1.11 5.08 0.12
N ASN A 126 -1.11 4.23 1.16
CA ASN A 126 -0.30 3.02 1.21
C ASN A 126 -0.34 2.49 -0.21
N GLY A 127 0.83 2.48 -0.87
CA GLY A 127 1.02 2.18 -2.28
C GLY A 127 0.62 0.76 -2.67
N HIS A 128 -0.58 0.33 -2.33
CA HIS A 128 -1.52 -0.07 -3.35
C HIS A 128 -1.78 1.17 -4.19
N SER A 129 -0.84 1.50 -5.08
CA SER A 129 -1.27 2.06 -6.35
C SER A 129 -2.47 1.23 -6.79
N LYS A 130 -3.49 1.87 -7.37
CA LYS A 130 -4.61 1.14 -7.97
C LYS A 130 -4.13 0.05 -8.96
N GLU A 131 -2.84 0.05 -9.30
CA GLU A 131 -2.01 -1.04 -9.78
C GLU A 131 -1.87 -2.17 -8.73
N GLY A 132 -2.95 -2.93 -8.54
CA GLY A 132 -2.76 -4.36 -8.22
C GLY A 132 -2.06 -5.07 -9.38
N ARG A 133 -2.11 -6.41 -9.40
CA ARG A 133 -1.94 -7.14 -10.67
C ARG A 133 -2.84 -6.48 -11.71
N ARG A 134 -2.25 -5.78 -12.68
CA ARG A 134 -3.00 -5.25 -13.82
C ARG A 134 -3.58 -6.47 -14.53
N GLY A 135 -4.89 -6.46 -14.77
CA GLY A 135 -5.56 -7.55 -15.48
C GLY A 135 -4.92 -7.74 -16.86
N VAL A 136 -5.00 -8.94 -17.43
CA VAL A 136 -4.39 -9.25 -18.73
C VAL A 136 -4.82 -8.29 -19.84
N LEU A 137 -6.04 -7.75 -19.76
CA LEU A 137 -6.57 -6.80 -20.75
C LEU A 137 -6.19 -5.33 -20.48
N PHE A 138 -5.38 -5.02 -19.45
CA PHE A 138 -5.05 -3.63 -19.12
C PHE A 138 -4.34 -2.88 -20.26
N GLY A 139 -3.56 -3.60 -21.08
CA GLY A 139 -2.89 -3.03 -22.25
C GLY A 139 -3.77 -2.92 -23.50
N HIS A 140 -5.01 -3.40 -23.45
CA HIS A 140 -5.90 -3.54 -24.62
C HIS A 140 -7.28 -2.91 -24.33
N PRO A 141 -7.34 -1.57 -24.17
CA PRO A 141 -8.58 -0.87 -23.82
C PRO A 141 -9.68 -1.03 -24.89
N ASP A 142 -9.28 -1.09 -26.15
CA ASP A 142 -10.13 -1.35 -27.32
C ASP A 142 -10.86 -2.70 -27.26
N VAL A 143 -10.18 -3.74 -26.77
CA VAL A 143 -10.76 -5.07 -26.54
C VAL A 143 -11.79 -4.99 -25.41
N VAL A 144 -11.47 -4.28 -24.32
CA VAL A 144 -12.38 -4.08 -23.18
C VAL A 144 -13.64 -3.34 -23.61
N ASP A 145 -13.50 -2.29 -24.40
CA ASP A 145 -14.62 -1.49 -24.90
C ASP A 145 -15.54 -2.31 -25.81
N ASN A 146 -14.97 -3.12 -26.71
CA ASN A 146 -15.75 -4.02 -27.57
C ASN A 146 -16.51 -5.09 -26.78
N ILE A 147 -15.86 -5.74 -25.81
CA ILE A 147 -16.51 -6.71 -24.92
C ILE A 147 -17.67 -6.05 -24.19
N THR A 148 -17.43 -4.86 -23.62
CA THR A 148 -18.44 -4.12 -22.86
C THR A 148 -19.63 -3.73 -23.74
N ALA A 149 -19.38 -3.21 -24.94
CA ALA A 149 -20.41 -2.84 -25.90
C ALA A 149 -21.27 -4.05 -26.32
N ARG A 150 -20.65 -5.19 -26.64
CA ARG A 150 -21.37 -6.43 -27.02
C ARG A 150 -22.24 -6.96 -25.87
N LEU A 151 -21.72 -6.95 -24.64
CA LEU A 151 -22.50 -7.37 -23.46
C LEU A 151 -23.62 -6.38 -23.12
N GLN A 152 -23.40 -5.09 -23.31
CA GLN A 152 -24.44 -4.07 -23.11
C GLN A 152 -25.56 -4.23 -24.15
N ALA A 153 -25.22 -4.45 -25.41
CA ALA A 153 -26.21 -4.71 -26.46
C ALA A 153 -27.08 -5.94 -26.16
N LEU A 154 -26.49 -7.03 -25.65
CA LEU A 154 -27.24 -8.20 -25.20
C LEU A 154 -28.20 -7.88 -24.05
N ARG A 155 -27.75 -7.03 -23.11
CA ARG A 155 -28.58 -6.58 -21.99
C ARG A 155 -29.74 -5.73 -22.46
N ASP A 156 -29.50 -4.81 -23.39
CA ASP A 156 -30.52 -3.91 -23.95
C ASP A 156 -31.56 -4.69 -24.76
N ALA A 157 -31.13 -5.75 -25.45
CA ALA A 157 -31.99 -6.72 -26.10
C ALA A 157 -32.73 -7.67 -25.13
N ARG A 158 -32.54 -7.51 -23.82
CA ARG A 158 -33.09 -8.38 -22.75
C ARG A 158 -32.70 -9.86 -22.91
N ALA A 159 -31.59 -10.15 -23.57
CA ALA A 159 -31.07 -11.50 -23.68
C ALA A 159 -30.50 -11.97 -22.32
N PRO A 160 -30.66 -13.25 -21.97
CA PRO A 160 -30.08 -13.80 -20.74
C PRO A 160 -28.55 -13.83 -20.83
N ILE A 161 -27.88 -13.09 -19.95
CA ILE A 161 -26.41 -13.06 -19.86
C ILE A 161 -25.96 -14.06 -18.79
N SER A 162 -25.49 -15.22 -19.24
CA SER A 162 -24.86 -16.22 -18.38
C SER A 162 -23.34 -16.05 -18.32
N VAL A 163 -22.68 -16.67 -17.33
CA VAL A 163 -21.21 -16.71 -17.27
C VAL A 163 -20.60 -17.35 -18.52
N ILE A 164 -21.26 -18.36 -19.09
CA ILE A 164 -20.83 -19.01 -20.33
C ILE A 164 -20.89 -18.03 -21.49
N THR A 165 -21.99 -17.29 -21.62
CA THR A 165 -22.19 -16.26 -22.66
C THR A 165 -21.14 -15.15 -22.55
N VAL A 166 -20.89 -14.65 -21.33
CA VAL A 166 -19.86 -13.63 -21.10
C VAL A 166 -18.49 -14.16 -21.53
N ARG A 167 -18.13 -15.38 -21.13
CA ARG A 167 -16.85 -15.98 -21.49
C ARG A 167 -16.71 -16.18 -23.00
N ALA A 168 -17.77 -16.61 -23.67
CA ALA A 168 -17.78 -16.79 -25.12
C ALA A 168 -17.58 -15.45 -25.85
N VAL A 169 -18.29 -14.39 -25.44
CA VAL A 169 -18.13 -13.04 -25.99
C VAL A 169 -16.72 -12.51 -25.75
N MET A 170 -16.16 -12.71 -24.54
CA MET A 170 -14.78 -12.32 -24.25
C MET A 170 -13.78 -13.05 -25.14
N LEU A 171 -13.88 -14.38 -25.25
CA LEU A 171 -12.96 -15.17 -26.07
C LEU A 171 -13.06 -14.81 -27.55
N ALA A 172 -14.27 -14.72 -28.10
CA ALA A 172 -14.46 -14.34 -29.51
C ALA A 172 -13.84 -12.96 -29.78
N THR A 173 -14.10 -11.99 -28.92
CA THR A 173 -13.56 -10.63 -29.09
C THR A 173 -12.04 -10.58 -28.94
N ILE A 174 -11.45 -11.37 -28.04
CA ILE A 174 -9.99 -11.47 -27.89
C ILE A 174 -9.37 -12.15 -29.11
N VAL A 175 -9.93 -13.25 -29.60
CA VAL A 175 -9.44 -13.95 -30.81
C VAL A 175 -9.48 -13.03 -32.04
N ASP A 176 -10.54 -12.23 -32.17
CA ASP A 176 -10.71 -11.34 -33.31
C ASP A 176 -9.75 -10.13 -33.30
N LEU A 177 -9.51 -9.54 -32.12
CA LEU A 177 -8.84 -8.23 -32.01
C LEU A 177 -7.41 -8.30 -31.48
N ALA A 178 -7.11 -9.26 -30.59
CA ALA A 178 -5.82 -9.36 -29.91
C ALA A 178 -5.52 -10.82 -29.52
N PRO A 179 -5.36 -11.73 -30.50
CA PRO A 179 -5.16 -13.16 -30.25
C PRO A 179 -3.90 -13.44 -29.42
N GLU A 180 -2.88 -12.57 -29.49
CA GLU A 180 -1.63 -12.66 -28.73
C GLU A 180 -1.85 -12.71 -27.21
N ILE A 181 -2.97 -12.16 -26.73
CA ILE A 181 -3.37 -12.21 -25.32
C ILE A 181 -3.52 -13.65 -24.82
N LEU A 182 -3.99 -14.57 -25.69
CA LEU A 182 -4.23 -15.97 -25.33
C LEU A 182 -2.98 -16.83 -25.41
N GLU A 183 -1.95 -16.37 -26.14
CA GLU A 183 -0.69 -17.07 -26.32
C GLU A 183 0.29 -16.83 -25.16
N HIS A 184 0.08 -15.75 -24.39
CA HIS A 184 0.85 -15.46 -23.20
C HIS A 184 0.53 -16.42 -22.05
N THR A 185 1.27 -17.52 -21.96
CA THR A 185 1.27 -18.39 -20.79
C THR A 185 1.96 -17.68 -19.62
N PHE A 186 1.18 -17.23 -18.65
CA PHE A 186 1.71 -16.71 -17.39
C PHE A 186 2.42 -17.84 -16.62
N LYS A 187 3.76 -17.81 -16.59
CA LYS A 187 4.57 -18.65 -15.69
C LYS A 187 4.47 -18.17 -14.25
#